data_AF-A0A7L0TJW2-F1
#
_entry.id   AF-A0A7L0TJW2-F1
#
_cell.length_a   1.000
_cell.length_b   1.000
_cell.length_c   1.000
_cell.angle_alpha   90.00
_cell.angle_beta   90.00
_cell.angle_gamma   90.00
#
_symmetry.space_group_name_H-M   'P 1'
#
loop_
_entity.id
_entity.type
_entity.pdbx_description
1 polymer ?
#
loop_
_entity_poly.entity_id
_entity_poly.type
_entity_poly.pdbx_seq_one_letter_code
_entity_poly.pdbx_strand_id
1 'polypeptide(L)' 'LSVALSGTVLARCPACARNFANLYCHNICSPDQSLFTNVTRVVNRTTPQGLHQLAVVEYQCFYQQDFAD' A
#
# COMPACT_ATOMS: atom_id res chain seq x y z
N LEU A 1 5.77 1.95 11.34
CA LEU A 1 4.59 2.30 12.17
C LEU A 1 3.26 2.02 11.45
N SER A 2 3.18 2.15 10.13
CA SER A 2 1.92 2.15 9.35
C SER A 2 0.98 0.96 9.58
N VAL A 3 1.49 -0.27 9.71
CA VAL A 3 0.66 -1.49 9.86
C VAL A 3 0.67 -2.01 11.31
N ALA A 4 1.52 -1.46 12.18
CA ALA A 4 1.84 -2.03 13.50
C ALA A 4 0.64 -2.03 14.46
N LEU A 5 -0.14 -0.94 14.51
CA LEU A 5 -1.30 -0.86 15.39
C LEU A 5 -2.38 -1.86 14.99
N SER A 6 -2.74 -1.90 13.71
CA SER A 6 -3.73 -2.86 13.18
C SER A 6 -3.27 -4.31 13.36
N GLY A 7 -1.97 -4.58 13.20
CA GLY A 7 -1.38 -5.89 13.50
C GLY A 7 -1.63 -6.34 14.94
N THR A 8 -1.49 -5.44 15.92
CA THR A 8 -1.80 -5.72 17.33
C THR A 8 -3.30 -5.97 17.55
N VAL A 9 -4.17 -5.18 16.94
CA VAL A 9 -5.63 -5.34 17.06
C VAL A 9 -6.09 -6.69 16.50
N LEU A 10 -5.54 -7.08 15.35
CA LEU A 10 -5.88 -8.32 14.66
C LEU A 10 -5.10 -9.55 15.16
N ALA A 11 -4.19 -9.37 16.12
CA ALA A 11 -3.27 -10.43 16.57
C ALA A 11 -3.97 -11.69 17.13
N ARG A 12 -5.21 -11.55 17.60
CA ARG A 12 -6.00 -12.69 18.11
C ARG A 12 -6.49 -13.62 17.00
N CYS A 13 -6.55 -13.17 15.75
CA CYS A 13 -6.95 -13.98 14.60
C CYS A 13 -5.86 -13.92 13.50
N PRO A 14 -5.02 -14.96 13.38
CA PRO A 14 -3.94 -14.98 12.39
C PRO A 14 -4.40 -14.82 10.95
N ALA A 15 -5.60 -15.31 10.62
CA ALA A 15 -6.18 -15.17 9.28
C ALA A 15 -6.50 -13.70 8.97
N CYS A 16 -7.17 -12.98 9.88
CA CYS A 16 -7.46 -11.55 9.74
C CYS A 16 -6.16 -10.74 9.61
N ALA A 17 -5.18 -11.00 10.47
CA ALA A 17 -3.89 -10.31 10.42
C ALA A 17 -3.17 -10.55 9.09
N ARG A 18 -3.19 -11.78 8.57
CA ARG A 18 -2.57 -12.12 7.28
C ARG A 18 -3.28 -11.46 6.10
N ASN A 19 -4.61 -11.52 6.04
CA ASN A 19 -5.39 -10.90 4.96
C ASN A 19 -5.18 -9.38 4.94
N PHE A 20 -5.21 -8.74 6.12
CA PHE A 20 -4.90 -7.32 6.25
C PHE A 20 -3.48 -7.00 5.78
N ALA A 21 -2.47 -7.75 6.22
CA ALA A 21 -1.09 -7.54 5.77
C ALA A 21 -0.95 -7.73 4.24
N ASN A 22 -1.60 -8.75 3.68
CA ASN A 22 -1.57 -9.03 2.25
C ASN A 22 -2.13 -7.88 1.40
N LEU A 23 -3.22 -7.23 1.83
CA LEU A 23 -3.74 -6.02 1.18
C LEU A 23 -2.64 -4.96 0.97
N TYR A 24 -1.90 -4.62 2.04
CA TYR A 24 -0.83 -3.63 1.95
C TYR A 24 0.38 -4.14 1.15
N CYS A 25 0.74 -5.40 1.31
CA CYS A 25 1.83 -6.00 0.53
C CYS A 25 1.53 -5.97 -0.98
N HIS A 26 0.29 -6.25 -1.39
CA HIS A 26 -0.11 -6.12 -2.79
C HIS A 26 -0.02 -4.68 -3.27
N ASN A 27 -0.59 -3.74 -2.50
CA ASN A 27 -0.54 -2.31 -2.83
C ASN A 27 0.88 -1.73 -2.95
N ILE A 28 1.90 -2.32 -2.32
CA ILE A 28 3.24 -1.72 -2.22
C ILE A 28 4.30 -2.53 -2.99
N CYS A 29 4.21 -3.85 -2.95
CA CYS A 29 5.29 -4.76 -3.36
C CYS A 29 4.91 -5.71 -4.50
N SER A 30 3.64 -5.71 -4.96
CA SER A 30 3.25 -6.59 -6.07
C SER A 30 4.05 -6.27 -7.33
N PRO A 31 4.59 -7.27 -8.05
CA PRO A 31 5.23 -7.04 -9.34
C PRO A 31 4.23 -6.52 -10.40
N ASP A 32 2.95 -6.77 -10.19
CA ASP A 32 1.84 -6.39 -11.08
C ASP A 32 1.03 -5.20 -10.53
N GLN A 33 1.59 -4.43 -9.60
CA GLN A 33 0.93 -3.29 -8.93
C GLN A 33 0.24 -2.32 -9.92
N SER A 34 0.82 -2.11 -11.10
CA SER A 34 0.27 -1.20 -12.12
C SER A 34 -1.04 -1.69 -12.73
N LEU A 35 -1.41 -2.97 -12.58
CA LEU A 35 -2.68 -3.50 -13.08
C LEU A 35 -3.88 -3.06 -12.22
N PHE A 36 -3.66 -2.70 -10.96
CA PHE A 36 -4.73 -2.42 -10.00
C PHE A 36 -4.51 -1.15 -9.17
N THR A 37 -3.49 -0.34 -9.50
CA THR A 37 -3.28 0.96 -8.88
C THR A 37 -3.15 2.06 -9.94
N ASN A 38 -3.61 3.27 -9.61
CA ASN A 38 -3.46 4.44 -10.46
C ASN A 38 -3.00 5.65 -9.63
N VAL A 39 -1.85 6.23 -9.97
CA VAL A 39 -1.32 7.42 -9.30
C VAL A 39 -2.11 8.65 -9.72
N THR A 40 -2.70 9.35 -8.74
CA THR A 40 -3.52 10.55 -9.00
C THR A 40 -2.81 11.85 -8.63
N ARG A 41 -1.81 11.80 -7.73
CA ARG A 41 -1.02 12.99 -7.36
C ARG A 41 0.42 12.65 -7.01
N VAL A 42 1.33 13.47 -7.53
CA VAL A 42 2.77 13.44 -7.23
C VAL A 42 3.28 14.82 -6.78
N VAL A 43 4.38 14.83 -6.03
CA VAL A 43 5.11 16.06 -5.64
C VAL A 43 6.59 15.92 -5.97
N ASN A 44 7.25 17.03 -6.27
CA ASN A 44 8.70 17.06 -6.45
C ASN A 44 9.39 16.88 -5.09
N ARG A 45 10.32 15.92 -5.02
CA ARG A 45 11.16 15.63 -3.86
C ARG A 45 12.61 15.63 -4.27
N THR A 46 13.43 16.46 -3.62
CA THR A 46 14.87 16.43 -3.77
C THR A 46 15.46 15.45 -2.75
N THR A 47 16.25 14.48 -3.18
CA THR A 47 16.92 13.55 -2.27
C THR A 47 18.09 14.26 -1.57
N PRO A 48 18.62 13.71 -0.45
CA PRO A 48 19.82 14.25 0.19
C PRO A 48 21.05 14.36 -0.74
N GLN A 49 21.07 13.60 -1.83
CA GLN A 49 22.10 13.61 -2.87
C GLN A 49 21.87 14.69 -3.95
N GLY A 50 20.85 15.54 -3.81
CA GLY A 50 20.50 16.57 -4.78
C GLY A 50 19.72 16.06 -6.01
N LEU A 51 19.26 14.82 -6.01
CA LEU A 51 18.51 14.25 -7.13
C LEU A 51 17.03 14.64 -7.05
N HIS A 52 16.47 15.14 -8.15
CA HIS A 52 15.03 15.39 -8.26
C HIS A 52 14.28 14.09 -8.57
N GLN A 53 13.31 13.77 -7.72
CA GLN A 53 12.42 12.60 -7.86
C GLN A 53 10.97 13.02 -7.70
N LEU A 54 10.06 12.27 -8.30
CA LEU A 54 8.63 12.40 -8.04
C LEU A 54 8.25 11.47 -6.89
N ALA A 55 7.62 12.02 -5.86
CA ALA A 55 7.05 11.27 -4.76
C ALA A 55 5.54 11.14 -4.96
N VAL A 56 5.04 9.91 -4.94
CA VAL A 56 3.60 9.62 -4.96
C VAL A 56 2.99 10.01 -3.62
N VAL A 57 1.98 10.88 -3.64
CA VAL A 57 1.25 11.32 -2.44
C VAL A 57 -0.23 10.94 -2.48
N GLU A 58 -0.71 10.43 -3.61
CA GLU A 58 -2.04 9.87 -3.75
C GLU A 58 -2.10 8.86 -4.89
N TYR A 59 -2.78 7.74 -4.65
CA TYR A 59 -3.09 6.73 -5.65
C TYR A 59 -4.44 6.08 -5.31
N GLN A 60 -5.13 5.63 -6.35
CA GLN A 60 -6.34 4.82 -6.25
C GLN A 60 -5.97 3.33 -6.33
N CYS A 61 -6.69 2.48 -5.60
CA CYS A 61 -6.60 1.03 -5.69
C CYS A 61 -7.92 0.45 -6.17
N PHE A 62 -7.86 -0.50 -7.09
CA PHE A 62 -9.04 -1.14 -7.67
C PHE A 62 -9.04 -2.62 -7.26
N TYR A 63 -10.00 -3.01 -6.43
CA TYR A 63 -10.16 -4.38 -5.94
C TYR A 63 -11.45 -4.99 -6.46
N GLN A 64 -11.43 -6.31 -6.68
CA GLN A 64 -12.68 -7.06 -6.85
C GLN A 64 -13.40 -7.13 -5.50
N GLN A 65 -14.73 -7.15 -5.54
CA GLN A 65 -15.55 -7.10 -4.32
C GLN A 65 -15.41 -8.36 -3.47
N ASP A 66 -15.32 -9.53 -4.10
CA ASP A 66 -15.14 -10.83 -3.46
C ASP A 66 -13.82 -10.95 -2.67
N PHE A 67 -12.80 -10.18 -3.04
CA PHE A 67 -11.57 -10.07 -2.26
C PHE A 67 -11.74 -9.23 -0.98
N ALA A 68 -12.70 -8.31 -0.97
CA ALA A 68 -12.93 -7.36 0.13
C ALA A 68 -14.05 -7.78 1.09
N ASP A 69 -14.99 -8.62 0.62
CA ASP A 69 -16.06 -9.24 1.41
C ASP A 69 -15.52 -10.33 2.37
#